data_AF-A0A924Z403-F1
#
_entry.id   AF-A0A924Z403-F1
#
_cell.length_a   1.000
_cell.length_b   1.000
_cell.length_c   1.000
_cell.angle_alpha   90.00
_cell.angle_beta   90.00
_cell.angle_gamma   90.00
#
_symmetry.space_group_name_H-M   'P 1'
#
loop_
_entity.id
_entity.type
_entity.pdbx_description
1 polymer ?
#
loop_
_entity_poly.entity_id
_entity_poly.type
_entity_poly.pdbx_seq_one_letter_code
_entity_poly.pdbx_strand_id
1 'polypeptide(L)'
;MFRKLTLVLATSLLLGGATHIAAQTTTLIDTGTPDNSLFAGTVDSSNFLALQFSAAQAWRIDGVAAFLAGGQAGEYFALSLYQDATNHLPGELMASTALSFAADGWNGATALGWYLPTAGVYWLGVEGVDGSFNAPAGGLVMPGTTAFADGSHLGAYQAYNGLQFGLRMVGAVPEPASTALLLAGLVVVATAASAKVRRSPR
;
A
#
# COMPACT_ATOMS: atom_id res chain seq x y z
N MET A 1 11.78 -52.42 -43.94
CA MET A 1 12.37 -51.16 -44.46
C MET A 1 11.29 -50.07 -44.48
N PHE A 2 11.02 -49.42 -43.34
CA PHE A 2 10.19 -48.21 -43.16
C PHE A 2 10.54 -47.63 -41.78
N ARG A 3 11.71 -46.99 -41.60
CA ARG A 3 11.98 -45.54 -41.69
C ARG A 3 10.88 -44.64 -41.08
N LYS A 4 11.12 -44.32 -39.79
CA LYS A 4 11.12 -42.97 -39.18
C LYS A 4 10.01 -42.01 -39.66
N LEU A 5 8.94 -41.87 -38.87
CA LEU A 5 8.08 -40.68 -38.83
C LEU A 5 7.44 -40.61 -37.43
N THR A 6 8.00 -39.80 -36.52
CA THR A 6 7.46 -38.49 -36.12
C THR A 6 6.35 -38.60 -35.07
N LEU A 7 6.62 -38.21 -33.82
CA LEU A 7 6.08 -36.95 -33.29
C LEU A 7 6.63 -36.69 -31.87
N VAL A 8 7.22 -35.50 -31.77
CA VAL A 8 7.79 -34.83 -30.60
C VAL A 8 6.68 -34.55 -29.58
N LEU A 9 6.72 -35.14 -28.38
CA LEU A 9 5.84 -34.74 -27.29
C LEU A 9 6.47 -35.01 -25.91
N ALA A 10 7.70 -34.55 -25.70
CA ALA A 10 8.36 -34.67 -24.39
C ALA A 10 9.25 -33.45 -24.05
N THR A 11 9.05 -32.32 -24.71
CA THR A 11 9.92 -31.14 -24.53
C THR A 11 9.12 -29.85 -24.53
N SER A 12 8.18 -29.74 -23.59
CA SER A 12 7.51 -28.46 -23.28
C SER A 12 7.45 -28.17 -21.78
N LEU A 13 8.29 -28.86 -20.98
CA LEU A 13 8.43 -28.60 -19.53
C LEU A 13 9.61 -27.69 -19.19
N LEU A 14 10.05 -26.86 -20.14
CA LEU A 14 10.98 -25.76 -19.94
C LEU A 14 10.24 -24.50 -20.36
N LEU A 15 10.33 -23.44 -19.56
CA LEU A 15 9.56 -22.18 -19.62
C LEU A 15 8.22 -22.15 -18.87
N GLY A 16 8.09 -22.96 -17.81
CA GLY A 16 7.36 -22.48 -16.63
C GLY A 16 8.15 -21.37 -15.95
N GLY A 17 8.43 -20.28 -16.68
CA GLY A 17 8.77 -19.02 -16.03
C GLY A 17 7.62 -18.79 -15.07
N ALA A 18 7.91 -18.80 -13.77
CA ALA A 18 7.01 -18.23 -12.80
C ALA A 18 6.78 -16.80 -13.27
N THR A 19 5.73 -16.60 -14.07
CA THR A 19 5.14 -15.29 -14.24
C THR A 19 4.71 -14.96 -12.83
N HIS A 20 5.57 -14.24 -12.12
CA HIS A 20 5.17 -13.45 -10.98
C HIS A 20 4.07 -12.56 -11.54
N ILE A 21 2.83 -13.01 -11.43
CA ILE A 21 1.68 -12.14 -11.62
C ILE A 21 1.90 -11.10 -10.54
N ALA A 22 2.20 -9.87 -10.97
CA ALA A 22 2.37 -8.77 -10.04
C ALA A 22 1.11 -8.72 -9.19
N ALA A 23 1.26 -8.84 -7.87
CA ALA A 23 0.14 -8.72 -6.96
C ALA A 23 -0.61 -7.43 -7.34
N GLN A 24 -1.89 -7.56 -7.67
CA GLN A 24 -2.68 -6.39 -8.06
C GLN A 24 -2.66 -5.40 -6.89
N THR A 25 -2.35 -4.15 -7.15
CA THR A 25 -2.46 -3.11 -6.13
C THR A 25 -3.86 -2.50 -6.20
N THR A 26 -4.38 -2.10 -5.05
CA THR A 26 -5.64 -1.35 -4.95
C THR A 26 -5.42 -0.12 -4.09
N THR A 27 -6.12 0.94 -4.43
CA THR A 27 -6.10 2.19 -3.66
C THR A 27 -6.96 2.02 -2.41
N LEU A 28 -6.35 2.20 -1.25
CA LEU A 28 -7.04 2.21 0.05
C LEU A 28 -7.36 3.64 0.49
N ILE A 29 -6.44 4.56 0.23
CA ILE A 29 -6.61 6.00 0.47
C ILE A 29 -6.09 6.73 -0.77
N ASP A 30 -6.88 7.64 -1.29
CA ASP A 30 -6.42 8.69 -2.21
C ASP A 30 -7.26 9.93 -1.95
N THR A 31 -6.66 10.92 -1.30
CA THR A 31 -7.33 12.19 -1.01
C THR A 31 -7.45 13.09 -2.23
N GLY A 32 -6.80 12.73 -3.35
CA GLY A 32 -6.59 13.61 -4.49
C GLY A 32 -5.33 14.46 -4.35
N THR A 33 -5.00 15.19 -5.42
CA THR A 33 -3.91 16.19 -5.43
C THR A 33 -4.47 17.53 -4.93
N PRO A 34 -3.82 18.19 -3.95
CA PRO A 34 -4.26 19.50 -3.49
C PRO A 34 -4.25 20.53 -4.62
N ASP A 35 -5.22 21.45 -4.64
CA ASP A 35 -5.24 22.58 -5.58
C ASP A 35 -4.37 23.76 -5.12
N ASN A 36 -3.75 23.64 -3.94
CA ASN A 36 -2.89 24.63 -3.29
C ASN A 36 -3.63 25.94 -2.91
N SER A 37 -4.96 25.91 -2.77
CA SER A 37 -5.74 27.07 -2.32
C SER A 37 -5.66 27.32 -0.81
N LEU A 38 -5.30 26.30 -0.03
CA LEU A 38 -5.21 26.31 1.42
C LEU A 38 -3.95 25.57 1.90
N PHE A 39 -3.65 25.69 3.20
CA PHE A 39 -2.63 24.90 3.88
C PHE A 39 -3.23 24.27 5.14
N ALA A 40 -2.97 22.98 5.34
CA ALA A 40 -3.34 22.28 6.56
C ALA A 40 -2.49 22.77 7.74
N GLY A 41 -1.24 23.10 7.46
CA GLY A 41 -0.28 23.55 8.44
C GLY A 41 1.14 23.19 8.02
N THR A 42 2.06 23.43 8.95
CA THR A 42 3.44 23.02 8.84
C THR A 42 3.60 21.64 9.48
N VAL A 43 4.34 20.76 8.82
CA VAL A 43 4.80 19.48 9.33
C VAL A 43 6.29 19.64 9.67
N ASP A 44 6.64 19.45 10.93
CA ASP A 44 8.01 19.56 11.45
C ASP A 44 8.15 18.66 12.68
N SER A 45 9.28 18.73 13.40
CA SER A 45 9.54 17.89 14.59
C SER A 45 8.59 18.12 15.77
N SER A 46 7.76 19.16 15.71
CA SER A 46 6.74 19.48 16.71
C SER A 46 5.31 19.31 16.19
N ASN A 47 5.11 19.27 14.88
CA ASN A 47 3.79 19.34 14.25
C ASN A 47 3.55 18.15 13.32
N PHE A 48 2.52 17.36 13.62
CA PHE A 48 2.18 16.12 12.90
C PHE A 48 0.73 16.13 12.45
N LEU A 49 0.46 15.47 11.32
CA LEU A 49 -0.87 15.34 10.74
C LEU A 49 -1.24 13.87 10.62
N ALA A 50 -2.49 13.50 10.89
CA ALA A 50 -2.96 12.13 10.70
C ALA A 50 -4.38 12.08 10.13
N LEU A 51 -4.64 11.09 9.28
CA LEU A 51 -5.92 10.86 8.63
C LEU A 51 -6.47 9.50 9.03
N GLN A 52 -7.69 9.51 9.55
CA GLN A 52 -8.46 8.31 9.82
C GLN A 52 -8.98 7.69 8.52
N PHE A 53 -8.95 6.36 8.46
CA PHE A 53 -9.57 5.59 7.39
C PHE A 53 -10.12 4.27 7.92
N SER A 54 -11.04 3.66 7.16
CA SER A 54 -11.61 2.35 7.48
C SER A 54 -11.11 1.29 6.51
N ALA A 55 -10.58 0.20 7.04
CA ALA A 55 -10.26 -1.00 6.28
C ALA A 55 -11.41 -2.01 6.37
N ALA A 56 -11.91 -2.47 5.23
CA ALA A 56 -13.01 -3.44 5.18
C ALA A 56 -12.58 -4.89 5.48
N GLN A 57 -11.27 -5.16 5.47
CA GLN A 57 -10.67 -6.49 5.64
C GLN A 57 -9.20 -6.34 6.00
N ALA A 58 -8.51 -7.46 6.21
CA ALA A 58 -7.06 -7.46 6.34
C ALA A 58 -6.40 -7.01 5.03
N TRP A 59 -5.33 -6.21 5.15
CA TRP A 59 -4.58 -5.69 4.01
C TRP A 59 -3.09 -5.80 4.23
N ARG A 60 -2.37 -6.04 3.14
CA ARG A 60 -0.93 -5.77 3.09
C ARG A 60 -0.74 -4.44 2.38
N ILE A 61 -0.13 -3.46 3.04
CA ILE A 61 0.15 -2.15 2.46
C ILE A 61 1.46 -2.22 1.71
N ASP A 62 1.43 -1.83 0.44
CA ASP A 62 2.61 -1.85 -0.42
C ASP A 62 3.23 -0.47 -0.56
N GLY A 63 2.43 0.60 -0.58
CA GLY A 63 2.94 1.95 -0.70
C GLY A 63 2.12 2.99 0.02
N VAL A 64 2.81 4.03 0.48
CA VAL A 64 2.22 5.24 1.07
C VAL A 64 2.93 6.48 0.54
N ALA A 65 2.20 7.58 0.44
CA ALA A 65 2.76 8.87 0.06
C ALA A 65 2.00 10.02 0.71
N ALA A 66 2.70 11.13 0.95
CA ALA A 66 2.13 12.42 1.35
C ALA A 66 2.45 13.50 0.30
N PHE A 67 1.53 14.46 0.15
CA PHE A 67 1.78 15.65 -0.67
C PHE A 67 2.35 16.76 0.22
N LEU A 68 3.61 17.12 -0.02
CA LEU A 68 4.36 18.08 0.77
C LEU A 68 4.94 19.17 -0.13
N ALA A 69 5.15 20.38 0.41
CA ALA A 69 5.76 21.49 -0.33
C ALA A 69 6.63 22.39 0.56
N GLY A 70 7.54 23.14 -0.04
CA GLY A 70 8.34 24.16 0.65
C GLY A 70 9.48 23.63 1.52
N GLY A 71 9.76 22.33 1.49
CA GLY A 71 10.91 21.71 2.13
C GLY A 71 12.19 21.82 1.29
N GLN A 72 13.31 21.43 1.88
CA GLN A 72 14.60 21.27 1.20
C GLN A 72 14.87 19.80 0.87
N ALA A 73 15.41 19.54 -0.31
CA ALA A 73 15.76 18.18 -0.71
C ALA A 73 16.74 17.55 0.30
N GLY A 74 16.38 16.39 0.85
CA GLY A 74 17.15 15.67 1.86
C GLY A 74 16.68 15.85 3.30
N GLU A 75 15.76 16.79 3.58
CA GLU A 75 15.06 16.86 4.88
C GLU A 75 14.21 15.60 5.11
N TYR A 76 14.00 15.22 6.37
CA TYR A 76 13.38 13.95 6.75
C TYR A 76 12.00 14.10 7.38
N PHE A 77 11.11 13.21 6.98
CA PHE A 77 9.81 13.00 7.60
C PHE A 77 9.52 11.50 7.69
N ALA A 78 8.53 11.12 8.48
CA ALA A 78 8.05 9.76 8.57
C ALA A 78 6.59 9.67 8.10
N LEU A 79 6.26 8.54 7.48
CA LEU A 79 4.88 8.10 7.33
C LEU A 79 4.65 6.96 8.32
N SER A 80 3.62 7.13 9.15
CA SER A 80 3.37 6.27 10.31
C SER A 80 1.95 5.73 10.27
N LEU A 81 1.76 4.46 10.57
CA LEU A 81 0.47 3.78 10.62
C LEU A 81 0.12 3.47 12.08
N TYR A 82 -1.06 3.86 12.50
CA TYR A 82 -1.54 3.69 13.87
C TYR A 82 -2.86 2.92 13.94
N GLN A 83 -3.06 2.22 15.05
CA GLN A 83 -4.39 1.76 15.45
C GLN A 83 -5.27 2.95 15.88
N ASP A 84 -6.59 2.80 15.76
CA ASP A 84 -7.54 3.73 16.39
C ASP A 84 -7.57 3.51 17.91
N ALA A 85 -7.33 4.57 18.68
CA ALA A 85 -7.49 4.53 20.14
C ALA A 85 -8.96 4.72 20.55
N THR A 86 -9.28 4.42 21.82
CA THR A 86 -10.66 4.52 22.37
C THR A 86 -11.29 5.91 22.21
N ASN A 87 -10.48 6.96 22.17
CA ASN A 87 -10.93 8.35 21.96
C ASN A 87 -11.02 8.75 20.48
N HIS A 88 -10.89 7.78 19.56
CA HIS A 88 -10.87 8.00 18.11
C HIS A 88 -9.78 8.99 17.69
N LEU A 89 -8.56 8.73 18.15
CA LEU A 89 -7.33 9.42 17.77
C LEU A 89 -6.24 8.38 17.43
N PRO A 90 -5.14 8.79 16.76
CA PRO A 90 -4.00 7.90 16.57
C PRO A 90 -3.54 7.29 17.90
N GLY A 91 -3.53 5.96 17.95
CA GLY A 91 -3.19 5.16 19.12
C GLY A 91 -1.80 4.52 19.02
N GLU A 92 -1.75 3.20 19.18
CA GLU A 92 -0.49 2.46 19.11
C GLU A 92 0.10 2.47 17.68
N LEU A 93 1.40 2.75 17.58
CA LEU A 93 2.15 2.68 16.33
C LEU A 93 2.26 1.23 15.86
N MET A 94 1.78 0.96 14.64
CA MET A 94 1.86 -0.34 14.00
C MET A 94 3.06 -0.48 13.08
N ALA A 95 3.36 0.56 12.31
CA ALA A 95 4.46 0.59 11.36
C ALA A 95 4.86 2.04 11.06
N SER A 96 6.12 2.25 10.68
CA SER A 96 6.61 3.56 10.25
C SER A 96 7.72 3.40 9.21
N THR A 97 7.87 4.39 8.33
CA THR A 97 8.98 4.49 7.38
C THR A 97 9.48 5.92 7.33
N ALA A 98 10.79 6.11 7.46
CA ALA A 98 11.44 7.41 7.29
C ALA A 98 11.74 7.65 5.81
N LEU A 99 11.45 8.85 5.34
CA LEU A 99 11.59 9.31 3.96
C LEU A 99 12.36 10.61 3.93
N SER A 100 13.10 10.85 2.84
CA SER A 100 13.65 12.16 2.55
C SER A 100 12.74 12.90 1.58
N PHE A 101 12.46 14.17 1.86
CA PHE A 101 11.81 15.07 0.92
C PHE A 101 12.68 15.22 -0.33
N ALA A 102 12.09 14.97 -1.50
CA ALA A 102 12.79 15.06 -2.78
C ALA A 102 12.49 16.39 -3.47
N ALA A 103 11.21 16.75 -3.57
CA ALA A 103 10.71 17.97 -4.19
C ALA A 103 9.24 18.19 -3.77
N ASP A 104 8.72 19.39 -4.10
CA ASP A 104 7.30 19.70 -3.95
C ASP A 104 6.44 18.67 -4.70
N GLY A 105 5.45 18.12 -3.99
CA GLY A 105 4.51 17.14 -4.51
C GLY A 105 4.46 15.85 -3.71
N TRP A 106 4.17 14.74 -4.40
CA TRP A 106 4.04 13.43 -3.78
C TRP A 106 5.40 12.84 -3.41
N ASN A 107 5.63 12.66 -2.10
CA ASN A 107 6.79 12.01 -1.53
C ASN A 107 6.32 10.74 -0.79
N GLY A 108 6.93 9.59 -1.08
CA GLY A 108 6.42 8.31 -0.58
C GLY A 108 7.37 7.14 -0.76
N ALA A 109 6.95 5.98 -0.28
CA ALA A 109 7.64 4.71 -0.43
C ALA A 109 6.72 3.62 -0.96
N THR A 110 7.34 2.59 -1.54
CA THR A 110 6.70 1.37 -2.06
C THR A 110 7.40 0.13 -1.51
N ALA A 111 6.88 -1.06 -1.77
CA ALA A 111 7.39 -2.33 -1.24
C ALA A 111 7.49 -2.38 0.31
N LEU A 112 6.60 -1.69 1.01
CA LEU A 112 6.63 -1.56 2.48
C LEU A 112 6.28 -2.86 3.21
N GLY A 113 5.27 -3.57 2.72
CA GLY A 113 4.80 -4.81 3.31
C GLY A 113 4.15 -4.66 4.70
N TRP A 114 3.67 -3.48 5.08
CA TRP A 114 2.94 -3.30 6.35
C TRP A 114 1.65 -4.11 6.35
N TYR A 115 1.13 -4.43 7.53
CA TYR A 115 -0.01 -5.32 7.67
C TYR A 115 -1.10 -4.73 8.55
N LEU A 116 -2.31 -4.66 7.99
CA LEU A 116 -3.55 -4.41 8.71
C LEU A 116 -4.20 -5.76 8.99
N PRO A 117 -4.25 -6.23 10.25
CA PRO A 117 -4.60 -7.62 10.54
C PRO A 117 -6.09 -7.91 10.40
N THR A 118 -6.95 -6.91 10.53
CA THR A 118 -8.40 -7.07 10.58
C THR A 118 -9.10 -5.90 9.88
N ALA A 119 -10.39 -6.06 9.61
CA ALA A 119 -11.24 -4.91 9.33
C ALA A 119 -11.27 -3.99 10.56
N GLY A 120 -11.33 -2.68 10.35
CA GLY A 120 -11.30 -1.71 11.44
C GLY A 120 -10.96 -0.30 11.01
N VAL A 121 -10.83 0.57 12.00
CA VAL A 121 -10.43 1.96 11.83
C VAL A 121 -8.94 2.10 12.15
N TYR A 122 -8.23 2.86 11.33
CA TYR A 122 -6.79 3.06 11.40
C TYR A 122 -6.46 4.51 11.08
N TRP A 123 -5.23 4.92 11.36
CA TRP A 123 -4.74 6.26 11.05
C TRP A 123 -3.43 6.19 10.26
N LEU A 124 -3.33 7.00 9.20
CA LEU A 124 -2.08 7.26 8.49
C LEU A 124 -1.59 8.67 8.83
N GLY A 125 -0.41 8.75 9.42
CA GLY A 125 0.26 9.97 9.86
C GLY A 125 1.39 10.42 8.94
N VAL A 126 1.63 11.73 8.93
CA VAL A 126 2.80 12.41 8.37
C VAL A 126 3.47 13.19 9.49
N GLU A 127 4.72 12.87 9.76
CA GLU A 127 5.43 13.34 10.96
C GLU A 127 6.77 13.94 10.56
N GLY A 128 6.99 15.22 10.85
CA GLY A 128 8.29 15.83 10.57
C GLY A 128 9.34 15.26 11.52
N VAL A 129 10.53 14.95 10.99
CA VAL A 129 11.64 14.44 11.79
C VAL A 129 12.73 15.51 11.86
N ASP A 130 13.18 15.97 10.70
CA ASP A 130 14.20 17.01 10.55
C ASP A 130 13.88 17.83 9.29
N GLY A 131 13.48 19.08 9.49
CA GLY A 131 12.98 19.95 8.43
C GLY A 131 11.61 20.54 8.73
N SER A 132 11.12 21.35 7.81
CA SER A 132 9.83 22.02 7.91
C SER A 132 9.16 22.02 6.55
N PHE A 133 8.02 21.35 6.47
CA PHE A 133 7.26 21.15 5.24
C PHE A 133 5.90 21.80 5.39
N ASN A 134 5.38 22.38 4.32
CA ASN A 134 3.96 22.70 4.25
C ASN A 134 3.19 21.47 3.80
N ALA A 135 1.99 21.30 4.34
CA ALA A 135 1.00 20.35 3.83
C ALA A 135 -0.07 21.14 3.05
N PRO A 136 0.06 21.25 1.70
CA PRO A 136 -0.96 21.89 0.88
C PRO A 136 -2.32 21.21 0.99
N ALA A 137 -3.36 22.03 0.89
CA ALA A 137 -4.75 21.64 1.06
C ALA A 137 -5.63 22.24 -0.06
N GLY A 138 -6.93 21.95 -0.01
CA GLY A 138 -7.92 22.42 -0.97
C GLY A 138 -8.19 21.41 -2.09
N GLY A 139 -9.47 21.26 -2.45
CA GLY A 139 -9.91 20.32 -3.49
C GLY A 139 -9.80 18.83 -3.13
N LEU A 140 -9.54 18.50 -1.86
CA LEU A 140 -9.31 17.14 -1.38
C LEU A 140 -10.58 16.44 -0.89
N VAL A 141 -10.62 15.11 -1.03
CA VAL A 141 -11.68 14.25 -0.49
C VAL A 141 -11.13 13.45 0.69
N MET A 142 -11.57 13.80 1.90
CA MET A 142 -11.09 13.12 3.10
C MET A 142 -11.99 11.91 3.43
N PRO A 143 -11.45 10.69 3.52
CA PRO A 143 -12.23 9.48 3.82
C PRO A 143 -12.72 9.41 5.28
N GLY A 144 -12.24 10.28 6.16
CA GLY A 144 -12.56 10.27 7.58
C GLY A 144 -12.08 11.52 8.31
N THR A 145 -12.10 11.44 9.64
CA THR A 145 -11.62 12.50 10.53
C THR A 145 -10.12 12.69 10.37
N THR A 146 -9.66 13.92 10.56
CA THR A 146 -8.23 14.26 10.62
C THR A 146 -7.81 14.59 12.03
N ALA A 147 -6.55 14.39 12.34
CA ALA A 147 -5.97 14.77 13.61
C ALA A 147 -4.69 15.58 13.38
N PHE A 148 -4.40 16.46 14.31
CA PHE A 148 -3.20 17.29 14.33
C PHE A 148 -2.60 17.22 15.72
N ALA A 149 -1.30 16.99 15.79
CA ALA A 149 -0.53 17.12 17.00
C ALA A 149 0.40 18.32 16.83
N ASP A 150 0.44 19.19 17.84
CA ASP A 150 1.40 20.30 17.87
C ASP A 150 2.32 20.21 19.10
N GLY A 151 3.39 20.99 19.06
CA GLY A 151 4.34 21.08 20.16
C GLY A 151 3.74 21.66 21.44
N SER A 152 2.60 22.38 21.34
CA SER A 152 1.93 22.96 22.50
C SER A 152 1.19 21.92 23.35
N HIS A 153 0.81 20.79 22.74
CA HIS A 153 0.18 19.65 23.42
C HIS A 153 1.14 18.49 23.66
N LEU A 154 2.45 18.76 23.74
CA LEU A 154 3.49 17.75 23.96
C LEU A 154 3.45 16.62 22.90
N GLY A 155 3.00 16.93 21.68
CA GLY A 155 2.85 15.96 20.60
C GLY A 155 1.60 15.07 20.70
N ALA A 156 0.64 15.38 21.59
CA ALA A 156 -0.63 14.69 21.63
C ALA A 156 -1.53 15.11 20.46
N TYR A 157 -2.07 14.12 19.73
CA TYR A 157 -3.04 14.36 18.67
C TYR A 157 -4.36 14.92 19.22
N GLN A 158 -4.96 15.83 18.44
CA GLN A 158 -6.31 16.34 18.62
C GLN A 158 -7.11 16.13 17.33
N ALA A 159 -8.41 15.87 17.46
CA ALA A 159 -9.28 15.69 16.30
C ALA A 159 -9.64 17.05 15.71
N TYR A 160 -9.53 17.16 14.39
CA TYR A 160 -9.94 18.32 13.61
C TYR A 160 -10.94 17.89 12.54
N ASN A 161 -12.04 18.63 12.44
CA ASN A 161 -13.01 18.44 11.38
C ASN A 161 -12.75 19.47 10.27
N GLY A 162 -12.52 19.00 9.04
CA GLY A 162 -12.28 19.84 7.87
C GLY A 162 -10.83 20.23 7.61
N LEU A 163 -9.87 19.73 8.40
CA LEU A 163 -8.47 19.80 8.02
C LEU A 163 -8.25 18.87 6.81
N GLN A 164 -7.58 19.35 5.78
CA GLN A 164 -7.36 18.59 4.55
C GLN A 164 -5.88 18.58 4.21
N PHE A 165 -5.34 17.44 3.81
CA PHE A 165 -3.96 17.32 3.33
C PHE A 165 -3.82 16.07 2.47
N GLY A 166 -2.83 16.08 1.57
CA GLY A 166 -2.66 15.02 0.58
C GLY A 166 -2.06 13.74 1.16
N LEU A 167 -2.81 12.64 1.11
CA LEU A 167 -2.35 11.30 1.46
C LEU A 167 -2.79 10.26 0.45
N ARG A 168 -1.90 9.28 0.21
CA ARG A 168 -2.17 8.09 -0.60
C ARG A 168 -1.68 6.85 0.09
N MET A 169 -2.46 5.78 -0.01
CA MET A 169 -2.12 4.45 0.46
C MET A 169 -2.62 3.42 -0.55
N VAL A 170 -1.73 2.50 -0.93
CA VAL A 170 -2.05 1.37 -1.80
C VAL A 170 -1.79 0.06 -1.08
N GLY A 171 -2.78 -0.82 -1.12
CA GLY A 171 -2.70 -2.19 -0.62
C GLY A 171 -2.40 -3.17 -1.74
N ALA A 172 -1.66 -4.23 -1.45
CA ALA A 172 -1.61 -5.42 -2.28
C ALA A 172 -2.91 -6.22 -2.08
N VAL A 173 -3.59 -6.51 -3.18
CA VAL A 173 -4.73 -7.40 -3.23
C VAL A 173 -4.21 -8.84 -3.07
N PRO A 174 -4.69 -9.59 -2.06
CA PRO A 174 -4.38 -11.01 -1.97
C PRO A 174 -4.79 -11.72 -3.26
N GLU A 175 -3.85 -12.41 -3.90
CA GLU A 175 -4.14 -13.24 -5.08
C GLU A 175 -5.34 -14.15 -4.75
N PRO A 176 -6.43 -14.08 -5.51
CA PRO A 176 -7.60 -14.90 -5.21
C PRO A 176 -7.20 -16.38 -5.32
N ALA A 177 -7.75 -17.21 -4.42
CA ALA A 177 -7.52 -18.66 -4.40
C ALA A 177 -7.77 -19.34 -5.77
N SER A 178 -8.45 -18.66 -6.70
CA SER A 178 -8.57 -19.04 -8.11
C SER A 178 -7.23 -19.28 -8.81
N THR A 179 -6.16 -18.55 -8.49
CA THR A 179 -4.84 -18.79 -9.13
C THR A 179 -4.25 -20.12 -8.66
N ALA A 180 -4.39 -20.43 -7.37
CA ALA A 180 -4.01 -21.72 -6.80
C ALA A 180 -4.88 -22.86 -7.33
N LEU A 181 -6.20 -22.64 -7.49
CA LEU A 181 -7.12 -23.60 -8.08
C LEU A 181 -6.86 -23.82 -9.58
N LEU A 182 -6.48 -22.79 -10.32
CA LEU A 182 -6.08 -22.88 -11.72
C LEU A 182 -4.83 -23.75 -11.87
N LEU A 183 -3.81 -23.50 -11.04
CA LEU A 183 -2.59 -24.32 -11.00
C LEU A 183 -2.90 -25.77 -10.61
N ALA A 184 -3.72 -25.98 -9.58
CA ALA A 184 -4.15 -27.32 -9.18
C ALA A 184 -4.90 -28.02 -10.32
N GLY A 185 -5.80 -27.33 -11.02
CA GLY A 185 -6.52 -27.84 -12.18
C GLY A 185 -5.59 -28.24 -13.33
N LEU A 186 -4.58 -27.42 -13.64
CA LEU A 186 -3.57 -27.72 -14.66
C LEU A 186 -2.75 -28.98 -14.31
N VAL A 187 -2.37 -29.15 -13.04
CA VAL A 187 -1.67 -30.35 -12.58
C VAL A 187 -2.54 -31.61 -12.75
N VAL A 188 -3.83 -31.53 -12.43
CA VAL A 188 -4.78 -32.64 -12.62
C VAL A 188 -4.93 -33.00 -14.12
N VAL A 189 -5.04 -32.01 -15.00
CA VAL A 189 -5.13 -32.27 -16.46
C VAL A 189 -3.84 -32.90 -17.00
N ALA A 190 -2.67 -32.40 -16.57
CA ALA A 190 -1.38 -32.92 -17.01
C ALA A 190 -1.15 -34.38 -16.57
N THR A 191 -1.53 -34.73 -15.34
CA THR A 191 -1.45 -36.11 -14.82
C THR A 191 -2.43 -37.04 -15.53
N ALA A 192 -3.66 -36.60 -15.78
CA ALA A 192 -4.66 -37.38 -16.52
C ALA A 192 -4.25 -37.65 -17.98
N ALA A 193 -3.69 -36.64 -18.66
CA ALA A 193 -3.17 -36.80 -20.03
C ALA A 193 -1.99 -37.80 -20.08
N SER A 194 -1.09 -37.73 -19.10
CA SER A 194 0.07 -38.63 -18.99
C SER A 194 -0.32 -40.09 -18.70
N ALA A 195 -1.40 -40.32 -17.94
CA ALA A 195 -1.90 -41.66 -17.66
C ALA A 195 -2.52 -42.34 -18.90
N LYS A 196 -3.14 -41.56 -19.80
CA LYS A 196 -3.79 -42.08 -21.02
C LYS A 196 -2.77 -42.57 -22.06
N VAL A 197 -1.61 -41.92 -22.18
CA VAL A 197 -0.55 -42.30 -23.12
C VAL A 197 0.09 -43.66 -22.77
N ARG A 198 0.06 -44.08 -21.50
CA ARG A 198 0.65 -45.36 -21.06
C ARG A 198 -0.23 -46.60 -21.28
N ARG A 199 -1.50 -46.45 -21.65
CA ARG A 199 -2.45 -47.57 -21.82
C ARG A 199 -2.75 -47.92 -23.28
N SER A 200 -1.73 -47.93 -24.15
CA SER A 200 -1.84 -48.53 -25.48
C SER A 200 -1.39 -49.99 -25.40
N PRO A 201 -2.29 -50.99 -25.44
CA PRO A 201 -1.91 -52.39 -25.55
C PRO A 201 -1.35 -52.65 -26.96
N ARG A 202 -0.28 -53.44 -27.05
CA ARG A 202 0.12 -54.14 -28.27
C ARG A 202 -0.67 -55.42 -28.41
#